data_AF-A0A963PI20-F1
#
_entry.id   AF-A0A963PI20-F1
#
_cell.length_a   1.000
_cell.length_b   1.000
_cell.length_c   1.000
_cell.angle_alpha   90.00
_cell.angle_beta   90.00
_cell.angle_gamma   90.00
#
_symmetry.space_group_name_H-M   'P 1'
#
loop_
_entity.id
_entity.type
_entity.pdbx_description
1 polymer ?
#
loop_
_entity_poly.entity_id
_entity_poly.type
_entity_poly.pdbx_seq_one_letter_code
_entity_poly.pdbx_strand_id
1 'polypeptide(L)' 'YRALQSLGVFDLKTSSWLRTPSEVRALGGALFGDRRYDRVFVYHNGVQSYYAARGFRGLLRL' A
#
# COMPACT_ATOMS: atom_id res chain seq x y z
N TYR A 1 -6.55 3.07 6.83
CA TYR A 1 -7.09 2.50 5.57
C TYR A 1 -8.61 2.38 5.59
N ARG A 2 -9.23 1.68 6.56
CA ARG A 2 -10.69 1.55 6.66
C ARG A 2 -11.45 2.89 6.66
N ALA A 3 -10.96 3.91 7.36
CA ALA A 3 -11.59 5.23 7.35
C ALA A 3 -11.57 5.92 5.98
N LEU A 4 -10.53 5.72 5.15
CA LEU A 4 -10.50 6.29 3.79
C LEU A 4 -11.62 5.72 2.91
N GLN A 5 -12.10 4.53 3.24
CA GLN A 5 -13.09 3.79 2.46
C GLN A 5 -14.52 4.31 2.69
N SER A 6 -14.74 5.14 3.72
CA SER A 6 -15.98 5.91 3.89
C SER A 6 -15.93 7.26 3.17
N LEU A 7 -14.76 7.69 2.68
CA LEU A 7 -14.58 8.99 2.02
C LEU A 7 -14.74 8.90 0.50
N GLY A 8 -14.63 7.70 -0.06
CA GLY A 8 -14.71 7.48 -1.51
C GLY A 8 -14.17 6.13 -1.92
N VAL A 9 -14.16 5.91 -3.24
CA VAL A 9 -13.74 4.66 -3.85
C VAL A 9 -12.28 4.79 -4.30
N PHE A 10 -11.38 4.20 -3.52
CA PHE A 10 -9.93 4.27 -3.73
C PHE A 10 -9.34 2.88 -3.98
N ASP A 11 -8.15 2.86 -4.60
CA ASP A 11 -7.30 1.66 -4.68
C ASP A 11 -7.98 0.41 -5.30
N LEU A 12 -8.85 0.65 -6.28
CA LEU A 12 -9.63 -0.41 -6.97
C LEU A 12 -8.79 -1.34 -7.84
N LYS A 13 -7.64 -0.86 -8.32
CA LYS A 13 -6.77 -1.60 -9.25
C LYS A 13 -5.48 -2.07 -8.60
N THR A 14 -5.01 -1.36 -7.59
CA THR A 14 -3.71 -1.59 -6.96
C THR A 14 -3.82 -1.39 -5.46
N SER A 15 -3.06 -2.14 -4.68
CA SER A 15 -2.91 -1.88 -3.25
C SER A 15 -2.11 -0.60 -2.98
N SER A 16 -2.38 0.03 -1.85
CA SER A 16 -1.70 1.22 -1.34
C SER A 16 -0.89 0.89 -0.09
N TRP A 17 0.18 1.65 0.12
CA TRP A 17 0.99 1.56 1.34
C TRP A 17 0.20 2.01 2.55
N LEU A 18 0.27 1.23 3.61
CA LEU A 18 -0.21 1.62 4.92
C LEU A 18 0.97 1.98 5.81
N ARG A 19 0.69 2.84 6.81
CA ARG A 19 1.65 3.14 7.87
C ARG A 19 2.03 1.82 8.53
N THR A 20 3.25 1.38 8.27
CA THR A 20 3.81 0.15 8.84
C THR A 20 4.53 0.52 10.12
N PRO A 21 4.31 -0.19 11.24
CA PRO A 21 5.07 0.01 12.47
C PRO A 21 6.58 -0.14 12.24
N SER A 22 7.38 0.61 13.00
CA SER A 22 8.84 0.67 12.85
C SER A 22 9.50 -0.70 13.03
N GLU A 23 9.02 -1.48 13.99
CA GLU A 23 9.51 -2.81 14.34
C GLU A 23 9.26 -3.82 13.21
N VAL A 24 8.12 -3.72 12.50
CA VAL A 24 7.84 -4.55 11.32
C VAL A 24 8.72 -4.14 10.14
N ARG A 25 8.91 -2.83 9.94
CA ARG A 25 9.81 -2.28 8.92
C ARG A 25 11.26 -2.69 9.13
N ALA A 26 11.72 -2.73 10.38
CA ALA A 26 13.09 -3.14 10.74
C ALA A 26 13.38 -4.60 10.34
N LEU A 27 12.35 -5.44 10.33
CA LEU A 27 12.43 -6.84 9.86
C LEU A 27 12.21 -6.98 8.34
N GLY A 28 12.15 -5.88 7.59
CA GLY A 28 11.89 -5.87 6.14
C GLY A 28 10.42 -6.02 5.74
N GLY A 29 9.51 -6.02 6.72
CA GLY A 29 8.07 -6.14 6.51
C GLY A 29 7.38 -4.82 6.16
N ALA A 30 6.18 -4.96 5.62
CA ALA A 30 5.35 -3.88 5.12
C ALA A 30 3.86 -4.22 5.19
N LEU A 31 3.03 -3.21 5.45
CA LEU A 31 1.57 -3.32 5.39
C LEU A 31 1.01 -2.62 4.16
N PHE A 32 -0.01 -3.25 3.57
CA PHE A 32 -0.69 -2.77 2.37
C PHE A 32 -2.20 -2.92 2.53
N GLY A 33 -2.98 -2.15 1.77
CA GLY A 33 -4.43 -2.33 1.69
C GLY A 33 -4.99 -2.00 0.32
N ASP A 34 -6.08 -2.65 -0.07
CA ASP A 34 -6.85 -2.38 -1.29
C ASP A 34 -8.37 -2.50 -1.05
N ARG A 35 -9.18 -2.06 -2.03
CA ARG A 35 -10.64 -2.29 -2.03
C ARG A 35 -10.97 -3.24 -3.17
N ARG A 36 -11.51 -4.41 -2.85
CA ARG A 36 -12.01 -5.39 -3.81
C ARG A 36 -13.34 -5.93 -3.35
N TYR A 37 -14.24 -6.24 -4.27
CA TYR A 37 -15.57 -6.78 -3.92
C TYR A 37 -16.32 -5.93 -2.88
N ASP A 38 -16.20 -4.61 -3.01
CA ASP A 38 -16.75 -3.63 -2.06
C ASP A 38 -16.27 -3.78 -0.60
N ARG A 39 -15.15 -4.47 -0.41
CA ARG A 39 -14.58 -4.81 0.89
C ARG A 39 -13.13 -4.34 0.99
N VAL A 40 -12.75 -3.97 2.20
CA VAL A 40 -11.39 -3.54 2.55
C VAL A 40 -10.57 -4.75 2.95
N PHE A 41 -9.43 -4.94 2.29
CA PHE A 41 -8.45 -5.95 2.67
C PHE A 41 -7.15 -5.28 3.11
N VAL A 42 -6.48 -5.92 4.07
CA VAL A 42 -5.19 -5.49 4.62
C VAL A 42 -4.27 -6.71 4.64
N TYR A 43 -3.05 -6.51 4.18
CA TYR A 43 -2.06 -7.57 3.98
C TYR A 43 -0.71 -7.18 4.58
N HIS A 44 0.13 -8.18 4.84
CA HIS A 44 1.54 -8.00 5.16
C HIS A 44 2.40 -8.71 4.11
N ASN A 45 3.52 -8.10 3.72
CA ASN A 45 4.53 -8.74 2.88
C ASN A 45 5.89 -8.03 3.06
N GLY A 46 6.93 -8.49 2.39
CA GLY A 46 8.20 -7.78 2.31
C GLY A 46 8.05 -6.46 1.54
N VAL A 47 8.86 -5.47 1.91
CA VAL A 47 8.92 -4.18 1.19
C VAL A 47 9.24 -4.38 -0.30
N GLN A 48 10.09 -5.35 -0.62
CA GLN A 48 10.58 -5.56 -1.99
C GLN A 48 9.54 -6.15 -2.93
N SER A 49 8.61 -6.97 -2.42
CA SER A 49 7.54 -7.51 -3.27
C SER A 49 6.62 -6.42 -3.80
N TYR A 50 6.48 -5.31 -3.06
CA TYR A 50 5.68 -4.18 -3.51
C TYR A 50 6.39 -3.34 -4.58
N TYR A 51 7.72 -3.22 -4.52
CA TYR A 51 8.50 -2.50 -5.52
C TYR A 51 8.78 -3.31 -6.77
N ALA A 52 8.88 -4.63 -6.69
CA ALA A 52 9.15 -5.49 -7.85
C ALA A 52 8.11 -5.33 -8.98
N ALA A 53 6.87 -4.98 -8.64
CA ALA A 53 5.78 -4.76 -9.60
C ALA A 53 5.56 -3.27 -9.94
N ARG A 54 6.40 -2.34 -9.46
CA ARG A 54 6.21 -0.89 -9.66
C ARG A 54 7.48 -0.23 -10.18
N GLY A 55 7.36 0.48 -11.29
CA GLY A 55 8.44 1.31 -11.83
C GLY A 55 8.82 2.47 -10.88
N PHE A 56 10.00 3.02 -11.09
CA PHE A 56 10.45 4.22 -10.38
C PHE A 56 9.62 5.44 -10.81
N ARG A 57 9.30 6.34 -9.86
CA ARG A 57 8.77 7.67 -10.19
C ARG A 57 9.94 8.64 -10.23
N GLY A 58 10.30 9.11 -11.42
CA GLY A 58 11.23 10.23 -11.57
C GLY A 58 10.54 11.54 -11.20
N LEU A 59 11.26 12.43 -10.52
CA LEU A 59 10.87 13.82 -10.34
C LEU A 59 11.75 14.67 -11.26
N LEU A 60 11.15 15.34 -12.24
CA LEU A 60 11.83 16.41 -12.97
C LEU A 60 11.50 17.73 -12.27
N ARG A 61 12.53 18.43 -11.76
CA ARG A 61 12.42 19.83 -11.40
C ARG A 61 12.79 20.65 -12.64
N LEU A 62 11.89 21.52 -13.07
CA LEU A 62 12.18 22.63 -13.99
C LEU A 62 12.40 23.90 -13.15
#